data_AF-A0A2P7BL57-F1
#
_entry.id   AF-A0A2P7BL57-F1
#
_cell.length_a   1.000
_cell.length_b   1.000
_cell.length_c   1.000
_cell.angle_alpha   90.00
_cell.angle_beta   90.00
_cell.angle_gamma   90.00
#
_symmetry.space_group_name_H-M   'P 1'
#
loop_
_entity.id
_entity.type
_entity.pdbx_description
1 polymer ?
#
loop_
_entity_poly.entity_id
_entity_poly.type
_entity_poly.pdbx_seq_one_letter_code
_entity_poly.pdbx_strand_id
1 'polypeptide(L)'
;MSALVPVLTVYFLYTMSSVPFIVWAGRSAYTGTIASKAPRPWPGKTSTIMRVLLPLLLIFLYAWNVSESAKSGALNAEAVGTSAWMPYQFLLLPPAFGSIAGYGIGFIMGKRARVHEREG
;
A
#
# COMPACT_ATOMS: atom_id res chain seq x y z
N MET A 1 -20.67 -11.93 23.85
CA MET A 1 -20.43 -10.63 23.17
C MET A 1 -20.06 -10.93 21.73
N SER A 2 -20.78 -10.37 20.73
CA SER A 2 -20.62 -10.78 19.33
C SER A 2 -19.28 -10.34 18.75
N ALA A 3 -18.51 -11.28 18.18
CA ALA A 3 -17.25 -11.01 17.47
C ALA A 3 -17.39 -10.04 16.28
N LEU A 4 -18.62 -9.66 15.90
CA LEU A 4 -18.92 -8.68 14.85
C LEU A 4 -18.33 -7.30 15.10
N VAL A 5 -18.42 -6.79 16.34
CA VAL A 5 -17.95 -5.43 16.68
C VAL A 5 -16.43 -5.28 16.46
N PRO A 6 -15.56 -6.13 17.02
CA PRO A 6 -14.11 -5.99 16.79
C PRO A 6 -13.72 -6.20 15.32
N VAL A 7 -14.40 -7.10 14.60
CA VAL A 7 -14.14 -7.32 13.16
C VAL A 7 -14.46 -6.05 12.35
N LEU A 8 -15.62 -5.43 12.59
CA LEU A 8 -16.01 -4.18 11.93
C LEU A 8 -15.03 -3.04 12.25
N THR A 9 -14.57 -2.94 13.49
CA THR A 9 -13.57 -1.94 13.89
C THR A 9 -12.25 -2.11 13.15
N VAL A 10 -11.77 -3.35 12.97
CA VAL A 10 -10.55 -3.63 12.20
C VAL A 10 -10.74 -3.24 10.73
N TYR A 11 -11.84 -3.60 10.10
CA TYR A 11 -12.12 -3.20 8.72
C TYR A 11 -12.20 -1.67 8.57
N PHE A 12 -12.85 -0.99 9.50
CA PHE A 12 -12.93 0.48 9.48
C PHE A 12 -11.55 1.12 9.63
N LEU A 13 -10.70 0.61 10.53
CA LEU A 13 -9.31 1.05 10.66
C LEU A 13 -8.52 0.83 9.36
N TYR A 14 -8.70 -0.33 8.73
CA TYR A 14 -8.06 -0.65 7.45
C TYR A 14 -8.48 0.33 6.35
N THR A 15 -9.78 0.64 6.26
CA THR A 15 -10.28 1.60 5.28
C THR A 15 -9.75 3.01 5.57
N MET A 16 -9.85 3.48 6.82
CA MET A 16 -9.34 4.80 7.21
C MET A 16 -7.83 4.95 6.98
N SER A 17 -7.08 3.87 7.17
CA SER A 17 -5.65 3.86 6.96
C SER A 17 -5.25 3.68 5.49
N SER A 18 -6.07 3.05 4.64
CA SER A 18 -5.72 2.78 3.24
C SER A 18 -6.18 3.87 2.27
N VAL A 19 -7.39 4.43 2.47
CA VAL A 19 -7.99 5.42 1.56
C VAL A 19 -7.11 6.65 1.34
N PRO A 20 -6.50 7.27 2.37
CA PRO A 20 -5.60 8.41 2.16
C PRO A 20 -4.42 8.06 1.25
N PHE A 21 -3.87 6.86 1.37
CA PHE A 21 -2.75 6.39 0.54
C PHE A 21 -3.18 6.07 -0.89
N ILE A 22 -4.39 5.53 -1.08
CA ILE A 22 -4.99 5.35 -2.42
C ILE A 22 -5.10 6.70 -3.12
N VAL A 23 -5.73 7.68 -2.47
CA VAL A 23 -5.98 9.01 -3.06
C VAL A 23 -4.66 9.74 -3.32
N TRP A 24 -3.74 9.73 -2.36
CA TRP A 24 -2.45 10.39 -2.49
C TRP A 24 -1.59 9.79 -3.59
N ALA A 25 -1.42 8.46 -3.61
CA ALA A 25 -0.63 7.76 -4.62
C ALA A 25 -1.25 7.90 -6.00
N GLY A 26 -2.58 7.80 -6.10
CA GLY A 26 -3.31 7.95 -7.36
C GLY A 26 -3.22 9.36 -7.92
N ARG A 27 -3.50 10.39 -7.11
CA ARG A 27 -3.38 11.79 -7.57
C ARG A 27 -1.99 12.07 -8.10
N SER A 28 -0.95 11.66 -7.39
CA SER A 28 0.40 12.00 -7.80
C SER A 28 0.94 11.13 -8.95
N ALA A 29 0.51 9.87 -9.07
CA ALA A 29 0.76 9.08 -10.28
C ALA A 29 0.05 9.68 -11.50
N TYR A 30 -1.20 10.11 -11.34
CA TYR A 30 -1.96 10.79 -12.39
C TYR A 30 -1.26 12.07 -12.86
N THR A 31 -0.92 12.97 -11.94
CA THR A 31 -0.25 14.23 -12.29
C THR A 31 1.11 14.00 -12.93
N GLY A 32 1.90 13.04 -12.43
CA GLY A 32 3.19 12.70 -13.03
C GLY A 32 3.04 12.13 -14.45
N THR A 33 2.03 11.29 -14.66
CA THR A 33 1.76 10.66 -15.96
C THR A 33 1.29 11.70 -16.99
N ILE A 34 0.43 12.64 -16.58
CA ILE A 34 0.03 13.77 -17.43
C ILE A 34 1.22 14.70 -17.68
N ALA A 35 2.03 15.05 -16.69
CA ALA A 35 3.18 15.94 -16.90
C ALA A 35 4.27 15.32 -17.80
N SER A 36 4.33 14.00 -17.92
CA SER A 36 5.33 13.30 -18.73
C SER A 36 5.21 13.62 -20.23
N LYS A 37 6.24 14.25 -20.79
CA LYS A 37 6.39 14.52 -22.23
C LYS A 37 6.88 13.31 -23.04
N ALA A 38 7.20 12.20 -22.39
CA ALA A 38 7.71 11.00 -23.06
C ALA A 38 6.65 10.37 -23.98
N PRO A 39 7.06 9.69 -25.08
CA PRO A 39 6.14 9.00 -25.99
C PRO A 39 5.33 7.91 -25.28
N ARG A 40 5.90 7.27 -24.24
CA ARG A 40 5.18 6.45 -23.27
C ARG A 40 5.06 7.23 -21.95
N PRO A 41 3.87 7.75 -21.60
CA PRO A 41 3.71 8.57 -20.41
C PRO A 41 4.00 7.74 -19.16
N TRP A 42 4.84 8.26 -18.25
CA TRP A 42 5.25 7.57 -17.04
C TRP A 42 5.30 8.53 -15.84
N PRO A 43 4.81 8.14 -14.65
CA PRO A 43 4.73 9.01 -13.46
C PRO A 43 6.09 9.32 -12.80
N GLY A 44 7.19 8.90 -13.41
CA GLY A 44 8.57 9.06 -12.94
C GLY A 44 9.09 7.89 -12.10
N LYS A 45 10.38 7.57 -12.22
CA LYS A 45 11.04 6.45 -11.50
C LYS A 45 10.93 6.58 -9.98
N THR A 46 11.12 7.79 -9.44
CA THR A 46 11.04 8.06 -8.00
C THR A 46 9.64 7.82 -7.43
N SER A 47 8.60 8.18 -8.19
CA SER A 47 7.19 7.91 -7.82
C SER A 47 6.92 6.42 -7.75
N THR A 48 7.40 5.64 -8.74
CA THR A 48 7.30 4.17 -8.74
C THR A 48 8.03 3.54 -7.55
N ILE A 49 9.25 4.01 -7.25
CA ILE A 49 10.05 3.46 -6.14
C ILE A 49 9.33 3.68 -4.80
N MET A 50 8.91 4.91 -4.51
CA MET A 50 8.30 5.25 -3.22
C MET A 50 6.90 4.65 -3.02
N ARG A 51 6.15 4.39 -4.10
CA ARG A 51 4.74 3.99 -4.00
C ARG A 51 4.45 2.54 -4.34
N VAL A 52 5.43 1.84 -4.87
CA VAL A 52 5.31 0.43 -5.24
C VAL A 52 6.42 -0.39 -4.60
N LEU A 53 7.70 -0.08 -4.85
CA LEU A 53 8.82 -0.86 -4.31
C LEU A 53 8.89 -0.79 -2.77
N LEU A 54 8.80 0.40 -2.19
CA LEU A 54 8.86 0.55 -0.73
C LEU A 54 7.66 -0.15 -0.04
N PRO A 55 6.40 0.02 -0.48
CA PRO A 55 5.27 -0.78 -0.02
C PRO A 55 5.44 -2.29 -0.18
N LEU A 56 5.96 -2.77 -1.33
CA LEU A 56 6.23 -4.19 -1.55
C LEU A 56 7.26 -4.73 -0.57
N LEU A 57 8.30 -3.96 -0.27
CA LEU A 57 9.31 -4.31 0.71
C LEU A 57 8.72 -4.40 2.12
N LEU A 58 7.82 -3.48 2.50
CA LEU A 58 7.11 -3.55 3.78
C LEU A 58 6.22 -4.79 3.88
N ILE A 59 5.50 -5.13 2.81
CA ILE A 59 4.67 -6.35 2.74
C ILE A 59 5.56 -7.60 2.86
N PHE A 60 6.70 -7.62 2.18
CA PHE A 60 7.65 -8.72 2.23
C PHE A 60 8.25 -8.89 3.63
N LEU A 61 8.67 -7.80 4.28
CA LEU A 61 9.17 -7.83 5.65
C LEU A 61 8.10 -8.30 6.64
N TYR A 62 6.84 -7.87 6.47
CA TYR A 62 5.73 -8.38 7.27
C TYR A 62 5.55 -9.90 7.09
N ALA A 63 5.45 -10.36 5.83
CA ALA A 63 5.28 -11.77 5.52
C ALA A 63 6.45 -12.61 6.05
N TRP A 64 7.67 -12.05 6.00
CA TRP A 64 8.85 -12.70 6.53
C TRP A 64 8.76 -12.84 8.06
N ASN A 65 8.50 -11.75 8.79
CA ASN A 65 8.33 -11.78 10.25
C ASN A 65 7.23 -12.75 10.72
N VAL A 66 6.10 -12.80 10.01
CA VAL A 66 5.00 -13.75 10.32
C VAL A 66 5.43 -15.19 10.08
N SER A 67 6.17 -15.46 9.01
CA SER A 67 6.66 -16.81 8.68
C SER A 67 7.73 -17.29 9.67
N GLU A 68 8.62 -16.41 10.13
CA GLU A 68 9.59 -16.71 11.20
C GLU A 68 8.89 -17.01 12.54
N SER A 69 7.87 -16.23 12.88
CA SER A 69 7.05 -16.43 14.09
C SER A 69 6.29 -17.77 14.03
N ALA A 70 5.80 -18.16 12.86
CA ALA A 70 5.12 -19.44 12.65
C ALA A 70 6.07 -20.65 12.73
N LYS A 71 7.29 -20.53 12.17
CA LYS A 71 8.31 -21.60 12.19
C LYS A 71 8.92 -21.83 13.57
N SER A 72 9.03 -20.78 14.39
CA SER A 72 9.63 -20.86 15.72
C SER A 72 8.70 -21.44 16.79
N GLY A 73 7.45 -21.78 16.46
CA GLY A 73 6.50 -22.34 17.42
C GLY A 73 6.18 -21.39 18.59
N ALA A 74 6.56 -20.11 18.48
CA ALA A 74 6.38 -19.07 19.49
C ALA A 74 4.93 -18.58 19.60
N LEU A 75 3.97 -19.50 19.46
CA LEU A 75 2.55 -19.20 19.61
C LEU A 75 2.17 -18.89 21.07
N ASN A 76 3.02 -19.19 22.06
CA ASN A 76 2.71 -18.96 23.49
C ASN A 76 3.89 -18.66 24.42
N ALA A 77 5.12 -18.49 23.92
CA ALA A 77 6.22 -18.06 24.79
C ALA A 77 6.29 -16.54 24.73
N GLU A 78 6.07 -15.87 25.86
CA GLU A 78 6.43 -14.47 26.07
C GLU A 78 7.86 -14.27 25.55
N ALA A 79 7.98 -13.79 24.32
CA ALA A 79 9.26 -13.58 23.70
C ALA A 79 9.84 -12.32 24.33
N VAL A 80 10.54 -12.51 25.45
CA VAL A 80 11.40 -11.54 26.11
C VAL A 80 12.32 -10.95 25.05
N GLY A 81 11.98 -9.76 24.57
CA GLY A 81 12.71 -9.05 23.50
C GLY A 81 11.94 -8.78 22.21
N THR A 82 10.71 -9.28 22.04
CA THR A 82 9.85 -8.87 20.92
C THR A 82 9.30 -7.46 21.17
N SER A 83 9.63 -6.54 20.28
CA SER A 83 9.15 -5.16 20.30
C SER A 83 7.63 -5.12 20.57
N ALA A 84 7.19 -4.28 21.51
CA ALA A 84 5.78 -4.08 21.84
C ALA A 84 4.89 -3.73 20.62
N TRP A 85 5.53 -3.37 19.51
CA TRP A 85 4.89 -3.04 18.23
C TRP A 85 4.60 -4.23 17.32
N MET A 86 5.11 -5.44 17.64
CA MET A 86 4.95 -6.64 16.80
C MET A 86 3.48 -6.98 16.49
N PRO A 87 2.54 -6.90 17.47
CA PRO A 87 1.12 -7.15 17.20
C PRO A 87 0.49 -6.11 16.27
N TYR A 88 1.10 -4.94 16.08
CA TYR A 88 0.55 -3.84 15.28
C TYR A 88 1.14 -3.75 13.87
N GLN A 89 2.08 -4.63 13.50
CA GLN A 89 2.71 -4.61 12.17
C GLN A 89 1.70 -4.80 11.03
N PHE A 90 0.58 -5.47 11.27
CA PHE A 90 -0.49 -5.61 10.28
C PHE A 90 -1.08 -4.26 9.84
N LEU A 91 -1.01 -3.22 10.67
CA LEU A 91 -1.49 -1.87 10.36
C LEU A 91 -0.62 -1.17 9.29
N LEU A 92 0.54 -1.70 8.95
CA LEU A 92 1.36 -1.21 7.84
C LEU A 92 0.88 -1.71 6.47
N LEU A 93 0.10 -2.80 6.45
CA LEU A 93 -0.42 -3.38 5.20
C LEU A 93 -1.47 -2.49 4.51
N PRO A 94 -2.48 -1.92 5.19
CA PRO A 94 -3.47 -1.07 4.53
C PRO A 94 -2.86 0.15 3.81
N PRO A 95 -1.92 0.91 4.40
CA PRO A 95 -1.18 1.95 3.68
C PRO A 95 -0.39 1.41 2.47
N ALA A 96 0.29 0.28 2.63
CA ALA A 96 1.10 -0.30 1.57
C ALA A 96 0.26 -0.73 0.37
N PHE A 97 -0.81 -1.50 0.61
CA PHE A 97 -1.77 -1.89 -0.43
C PHE A 97 -2.49 -0.68 -1.02
N GLY A 98 -2.88 0.28 -0.19
CA GLY A 98 -3.51 1.51 -0.62
C GLY A 98 -2.62 2.30 -1.59
N SER A 99 -1.34 2.46 -1.26
CA SER A 99 -0.36 3.13 -2.12
C SER A 99 -0.18 2.43 -3.48
N ILE A 100 -0.06 1.10 -3.49
CA ILE A 100 0.10 0.31 -4.72
C ILE A 100 -1.15 0.45 -5.61
N ALA A 101 -2.34 0.24 -5.03
CA ALA A 101 -3.60 0.34 -5.75
C ALA A 101 -3.83 1.76 -6.28
N GLY A 102 -3.61 2.77 -5.44
CA GLY A 102 -3.69 4.18 -5.82
C GLY A 102 -2.78 4.51 -7.00
N TYR A 103 -1.50 4.13 -6.92
CA TYR A 103 -0.54 4.33 -8.00
C TYR A 103 -1.01 3.72 -9.33
N GLY A 104 -1.50 2.48 -9.30
CA GLY A 104 -2.02 1.80 -10.49
C GLY A 104 -3.21 2.53 -11.13
N ILE A 105 -4.19 2.93 -10.32
CA ILE A 105 -5.37 3.69 -10.77
C ILE A 105 -4.94 5.01 -11.40
N GLY A 106 -4.12 5.79 -10.70
CA GLY A 106 -3.66 7.10 -11.15
C GLY A 106 -2.87 7.03 -12.47
N PHE A 107 -2.01 6.01 -12.60
CA PHE A 107 -1.26 5.76 -13.83
C PHE A 107 -2.17 5.46 -15.02
N ILE A 108 -3.12 4.53 -14.86
CA ILE A 108 -4.04 4.14 -15.94
C ILE A 108 -4.91 5.32 -16.35
N MET A 109 -5.48 6.06 -15.39
CA MET A 109 -6.29 7.24 -15.67
C MET A 109 -5.49 8.33 -16.37
N GLY A 110 -4.26 8.61 -15.92
CA GLY A 110 -3.40 9.63 -16.53
C GLY A 110 -3.00 9.26 -17.96
N LYS A 111 -2.75 7.97 -18.22
CA LYS A 111 -2.48 7.47 -19.57
C LYS A 111 -3.69 7.64 -20.49
N ARG A 112 -4.91 7.31 -20.02
CA ARG A 112 -6.15 7.48 -20.79
C ARG A 112 -6.41 8.95 -21.13
N ALA A 113 -6.26 9.85 -20.16
CA ALA A 113 -6.42 11.29 -20.38
C ALA A 113 -5.47 11.82 -21.46
N ARG A 114 -4.20 11.41 -21.41
CA ARG A 114 -3.19 11.77 -22.42
C ARG A 114 -3.48 11.25 -23.83
N VAL A 115 -4.11 10.08 -23.96
CA VAL A 115 -4.51 9.54 -25.26
C VAL A 115 -5.67 10.37 -25.83
N HIS A 116 -6.67 10.66 -25.00
CA HIS A 116 -7.81 11.48 -25.40
C HIS A 116 -7.41 12.90 -25.82
N GLU A 117 -6.41 13.53 -25.18
CA GLU A 117 -5.85 14.83 -25.60
C GLU A 117 -5.13 14.81 -26.96
N ARG A 118 -4.67 13.64 -27.43
CA ARG A 118 -3.99 13.52 -28.73
C ARG A 118 -4.94 13.23 -29.89
N GLU A 119 -6.14 12.74 -29.57
CA GLU A 119 -7.14 12.30 -30.55
C GLU A 119 -8.25 13.34 -30.80
N GLY A 120 -8.36 14.36 -29.94
CA GLY A 120 -9.29 15.50 -30.10
C GLY A 120 -8.58 16.76 -30.56
#